data_AF-A0A1D6KE71-F1
#
_entry.id   AF-A0A1D6KE71-F1
#
_cell.length_a   1.000
_cell.length_b   1.000
_cell.length_c   1.000
_cell.angle_alpha   90.00
_cell.angle_beta   90.00
_cell.angle_gamma   90.00
#
_symmetry.space_group_name_H-M   'P 1'
#
loop_
_entity.id
_entity.type
_entity.pdbx_description
1 polymer ?
#
loop_
_entity_poly.entity_id
_entity_poly.type
_entity_poly.pdbx_seq_one_letter_code
_entity_poly.pdbx_strand_id
1 'polypeptide(L)'
;MDLQKCFTYIKDVTDDSYVQNYDGKVRDVIYSENGTVTVVYRVILKGTDGEAYRDATGTTQFHEGRREDVVASAEEAAFSKACARFGFGLYLYHQDDSHYDDHFH
;
A
#
# COMPACT_ATOMS: atom_id res chain seq x y z
N MET A 1 -6.13 -7.55 -1.89
CA MET A 1 -4.82 -7.75 -2.53
C MET A 1 -4.13 -8.87 -1.77
N ASP A 2 -3.47 -9.82 -2.44
CA ASP A 2 -2.80 -10.91 -1.71
C ASP A 2 -1.43 -10.39 -1.23
N LEU A 3 -1.23 -10.31 0.09
CA LEU A 3 0.07 -9.98 0.69
C LEU A 3 1.16 -10.87 0.07
N GLN A 4 0.89 -12.16 -0.17
CA GLN A 4 1.84 -13.08 -0.81
C GLN A 4 2.29 -12.59 -2.19
N LYS A 5 1.39 -12.03 -3.01
CA LYS A 5 1.73 -11.48 -4.34
C LYS A 5 2.57 -10.22 -4.25
N CYS A 6 2.33 -9.37 -3.25
CA CYS A 6 3.15 -8.18 -3.03
C CYS A 6 4.54 -8.54 -2.51
N PHE A 7 4.65 -9.59 -1.69
CA PHE A 7 5.95 -10.13 -1.27
C PHE A 7 6.73 -10.70 -2.44
N THR A 8 6.08 -11.49 -3.30
CA THR A 8 6.70 -11.99 -4.54
C THR A 8 7.17 -10.83 -5.41
N TYR A 9 6.34 -9.78 -5.55
CA TYR A 9 6.70 -8.61 -6.32
C TYR A 9 7.89 -7.84 -5.76
N ILE A 10 7.96 -7.60 -4.44
CA ILE A 10 9.12 -6.94 -3.82
C ILE A 10 10.38 -7.77 -4.09
N LYS A 11 10.33 -9.09 -3.92
CA LYS A 11 11.47 -9.99 -4.19
C LYS A 11 11.90 -9.98 -5.66
N ASP A 12 10.94 -10.04 -6.58
CA ASP A 12 11.20 -10.02 -8.03
C ASP A 12 11.86 -8.71 -8.49
N VAL A 13 11.48 -7.57 -7.90
CA VAL A 13 12.02 -6.26 -8.33
C VAL A 13 13.31 -5.89 -7.61
N THR A 14 13.59 -6.44 -6.42
CA THR A 14 14.80 -6.08 -5.68
C THR A 14 16.05 -6.83 -6.11
N ASP A 15 15.98 -7.83 -7.00
CA ASP A 15 17.00 -8.89 -7.13
C ASP A 15 17.16 -9.62 -5.78
N ASP A 16 17.07 -10.96 -5.79
CA ASP A 16 17.08 -11.78 -4.56
C ASP A 16 18.30 -11.50 -3.64
N SER A 17 19.34 -10.82 -4.15
CA SER A 17 20.53 -10.42 -3.41
C SER A 17 20.43 -9.12 -2.60
N TYR A 18 19.58 -8.15 -2.99
CA TYR A 18 19.63 -6.78 -2.45
C TYR A 18 18.66 -6.51 -1.31
N VAL A 19 17.56 -7.26 -1.19
CA VAL A 19 16.61 -7.13 -0.06
C VAL A 19 16.38 -8.50 0.54
N GLN A 20 17.19 -8.81 1.55
CA GLN A 20 17.07 -10.08 2.28
C GLN A 20 15.91 -10.05 3.27
N ASN A 21 15.49 -8.86 3.74
CA ASN A 21 14.41 -8.69 4.69
C ASN A 21 13.62 -7.42 4.38
N TYR A 22 12.29 -7.53 4.40
CA TYR A 22 11.41 -6.36 4.48
C TYR A 22 10.64 -6.40 5.82
N ASP A 23 10.29 -5.22 6.32
CA ASP A 23 9.54 -5.06 7.57
C ASP A 23 8.48 -3.97 7.37
N GLY A 24 7.23 -4.31 7.67
CA GLY A 24 6.08 -3.43 7.48
C GLY A 24 5.46 -3.09 8.84
N LYS A 25 5.21 -1.80 9.10
CA LYS A 25 4.68 -1.33 10.39
C LYS A 25 3.60 -0.27 10.22
N VAL A 26 2.48 -0.49 10.90
CA VAL A 26 1.51 0.58 11.17
C VAL A 26 2.17 1.61 12.09
N ARG A 27 2.20 2.86 11.64
CA ARG A 27 2.75 4.01 12.37
C ARG A 27 1.69 4.73 13.16
N ASP A 28 0.49 4.82 12.59
CA ASP A 28 -0.65 5.48 13.21
C ASP A 28 -1.96 4.99 12.60
N VAL A 29 -3.05 5.10 13.38
CA VAL A 29 -4.42 4.82 12.96
C VAL A 29 -5.30 5.97 13.41
N ILE A 30 -5.83 6.71 12.44
CA ILE A 30 -6.61 7.92 12.66
C ILE A 30 -8.07 7.60 12.34
N TYR A 31 -8.92 7.69 13.35
CA TYR A 31 -10.38 7.60 13.21
C TYR A 31 -10.95 9.00 13.10
N SER A 32 -11.82 9.22 12.12
CA SER A 32 -12.48 10.50 11.90
C SER A 32 -13.97 10.38 12.17
N GLU A 33 -14.56 11.45 12.68
CA GLU A 33 -16.00 11.54 13.01
C GLU A 33 -16.89 11.38 11.78
N ASN A 34 -16.35 11.62 10.58
CA ASN A 34 -17.06 11.46 9.31
C ASN A 34 -17.20 10.00 8.83
N GLY A 35 -16.78 9.02 9.64
CA GLY A 35 -16.92 7.63 9.27
C GLY A 35 -15.67 7.03 8.61
N THR A 36 -14.52 7.70 8.61
CA THR A 36 -13.30 7.18 7.96
C THR A 36 -12.25 6.69 8.93
N VAL A 37 -11.49 5.71 8.47
CA VAL A 37 -10.28 5.21 9.10
C VAL A 37 -9.12 5.47 8.16
N THR A 38 -8.09 6.15 8.64
CA THR A 38 -6.84 6.38 7.91
C THR A 38 -5.70 5.68 8.63
N VAL A 39 -4.95 4.85 7.91
CA VAL A 39 -3.76 4.17 8.41
C VAL A 39 -2.53 4.82 7.79
N VAL A 40 -1.55 5.14 8.64
CA VAL A 40 -0.20 5.52 8.21
C VAL A 40 0.67 4.28 8.28
N TYR A 41 1.23 3.85 7.16
CA TYR A 41 2.04 2.64 7.08
C TYR A 41 3.46 2.93 6.61
N ARG A 42 4.43 2.23 7.21
CA ARG A 42 5.85 2.28 6.84
C ARG A 42 6.30 0.94 6.30
N VAL A 43 6.84 0.92 5.09
CA VAL A 43 7.60 -0.22 4.54
C VAL A 43 9.07 0.07 4.69
N ILE A 44 9.83 -0.88 5.22
CA ILE A 44 11.28 -0.85 5.39
C ILE A 44 11.88 -1.99 4.58
N LEU A 45 12.81 -1.68 3.69
CA LEU A 45 13.62 -2.64 2.96
C LEU A 45 15.02 -2.63 3.56
N LYS A 46 15.52 -3.80 3.94
CA LYS A 46 16.87 -3.96 4.49
C LYS A 46 17.75 -4.63 3.46
N GLY A 47 18.72 -3.87 2.96
CA GLY A 47 19.75 -4.37 2.07
C GLY A 47 21.10 -4.49 2.75
N THR A 48 22.08 -4.99 2.01
CA THR A 48 23.47 -5.13 2.47
C THR A 48 24.10 -3.79 2.82
N ASP A 49 23.71 -2.73 2.11
CA ASP A 49 24.32 -1.40 2.19
C ASP A 49 23.55 -0.43 3.12
N GLY A 50 22.46 -0.90 3.74
CA GLY A 50 21.65 -0.10 4.66
C GLY A 50 20.15 -0.37 4.56
N GLU A 51 19.36 0.47 5.22
CA GLU A 51 17.90 0.39 5.25
C GLU A 51 17.27 1.56 4.50
N ALA A 52 16.26 1.27 3.68
CA ALA A 52 15.43 2.27 3.02
C ALA A 52 13.98 2.14 3.48
N TYR A 53 13.32 3.25 3.80
CA TYR A 53 11.92 3.23 4.20
C TYR A 53 11.06 4.18 3.36
N ARG A 54 9.79 3.82 3.18
CA ARG A 54 8.75 4.70 2.61
C ARG A 54 7.50 4.62 3.46
N ASP A 55 6.96 5.80 3.73
CA ASP A 55 5.69 5.98 4.40
C ASP A 55 4.60 6.28 3.37
N ALA A 56 3.39 5.77 3.59
CA ALA A 56 2.20 6.16 2.86
C ALA A 56 0.93 6.01 3.71
N THR A 57 -0.16 6.59 3.22
CA THR A 57 -1.46 6.57 3.90
C THR A 57 -2.54 5.89 3.07
N GLY A 58 -3.37 5.11 3.74
CA GLY A 58 -4.56 4.49 3.16
C GLY A 58 -5.78 4.87 3.99
N THR A 59 -6.88 5.15 3.32
CA THR A 59 -8.11 5.63 3.96
C THR A 59 -9.27 4.80 3.45
N THR A 60 -10.15 4.37 4.36
CA THR A 60 -11.38 3.67 4.02
C THR A 60 -12.55 4.23 4.85
N GLN A 61 -13.77 4.02 4.37
CA GLN A 61 -14.99 4.33 5.12
C GLN A 61 -15.45 3.08 5.88
N PHE A 62 -15.93 3.25 7.11
CA PHE A 62 -16.61 2.18 7.82
C PHE A 62 -18.11 2.22 7.48
N HIS A 63 -18.61 1.21 6.78
CA HIS A 63 -20.05 1.03 6.58
C HIS A 63 -20.61 0.04 7.60
N GLU A 64 -21.72 0.41 8.22
CA GLU A 64 -22.46 -0.43 9.17
C GLU A 64 -22.90 -1.73 8.47
N GLY A 65 -22.21 -2.83 8.76
CA GLY A 65 -22.48 -4.15 8.18
C GLY A 65 -21.27 -4.87 7.56
N ARG A 66 -20.19 -4.16 7.22
CA ARG A 66 -18.91 -4.74 6.78
C ARG A 66 -17.82 -4.41 7.80
N ARG A 67 -17.83 -5.20 8.89
CA ARG A 67 -16.86 -5.10 10.00
C ARG A 67 -15.55 -5.83 9.75
N GLU A 68 -15.38 -6.47 8.60
CA GLU A 68 -14.12 -7.11 8.23
C GLU A 68 -13.03 -6.04 8.05
N ASP A 69 -12.38 -5.79 9.19
CA ASP A 69 -11.23 -4.97 9.52
C ASP A 69 -11.00 -3.76 8.59
N VAL A 70 -11.80 -2.71 8.79
CA VAL A 70 -11.60 -1.39 8.16
C VAL A 70 -10.18 -0.86 8.32
N VAL A 71 -9.50 -1.24 9.41
CA VAL A 71 -8.08 -0.96 9.62
C VAL A 71 -7.22 -1.75 8.62
N ALA A 72 -7.47 -3.05 8.44
CA ALA A 72 -6.74 -3.88 7.48
C ALA A 72 -6.94 -3.40 6.03
N SER A 73 -8.14 -2.93 5.67
CA SER A 73 -8.40 -2.34 4.35
C SER A 73 -7.63 -1.04 4.15
N ALA A 74 -7.62 -0.14 5.14
CA ALA A 74 -6.82 1.07 5.10
C ALA A 74 -5.31 0.77 5.12
N GLU A 75 -4.88 -0.26 5.84
CA GLU A 75 -3.50 -0.74 5.89
C GLU A 75 -3.04 -1.27 4.54
N GLU A 76 -3.82 -2.13 3.89
CA GLU A 76 -3.52 -2.65 2.55
C GLU A 76 -3.33 -1.51 1.53
N ALA A 77 -4.22 -0.52 1.54
CA ALA A 77 -4.12 0.64 0.68
C ALA A 77 -2.87 1.49 0.98
N ALA A 78 -2.51 1.64 2.26
CA ALA A 78 -1.30 2.35 2.69
C ALA A 78 -0.05 1.58 2.25
N PHE A 79 -0.02 0.27 2.46
CA PHE A 79 1.10 -0.61 2.10
C PHE A 79 1.36 -0.60 0.59
N SER A 80 0.33 -0.74 -0.24
CA SER A 80 0.46 -0.71 -1.70
C SER A 80 1.08 0.62 -2.18
N LYS A 81 0.61 1.75 -1.66
CA LYS A 81 1.17 3.08 -1.95
C LYS A 81 2.61 3.23 -1.45
N ALA A 82 2.95 2.67 -0.29
CA ALA A 82 4.31 2.71 0.25
C ALA A 82 5.28 1.93 -0.64
N CYS A 83 4.88 0.74 -1.13
CA CYS A 83 5.65 -0.07 -2.07
C CYS A 83 5.86 0.67 -3.41
N ALA A 84 4.82 1.31 -3.94
CA ALA A 84 4.93 2.06 -5.18
C ALA A 84 5.97 3.20 -5.12
N ARG A 85 6.15 3.83 -3.96
CA ARG A 85 7.13 4.92 -3.72
C ARG A 85 8.59 4.48 -3.71
N PHE A 86 8.87 3.18 -3.71
CA PHE A 86 10.22 2.66 -3.96
C PHE A 86 10.57 2.58 -5.44
N GLY A 87 9.68 3.00 -6.34
CA GLY A 87 9.88 2.89 -7.79
C GLY A 87 9.35 1.58 -8.37
N PHE A 88 8.81 0.69 -7.53
CA PHE A 88 8.07 -0.50 -7.95
C PHE A 88 6.63 -0.16 -8.43
N GLY A 89 6.24 1.12 -8.38
CA GLY A 89 4.87 1.57 -8.65
C GLY A 89 4.43 1.54 -10.12
N LEU A 90 5.35 1.37 -11.08
CA LEU A 90 4.99 1.40 -12.51
C LEU A 90 4.19 0.16 -12.97
N TYR A 91 4.08 -0.89 -12.15
CA TYR A 91 3.31 -2.10 -12.48
C TYR A 91 2.11 -2.38 -11.57
N LEU A 92 2.03 -1.73 -10.40
CA LEU A 92 0.95 -1.95 -9.41
C LEU A 92 -0.29 -1.07 -9.65
N TYR A 93 -0.20 -0.06 -10.53
CA TYR A 93 -1.29 0.86 -10.87
C TYR A 93 -1.96 0.59 -12.23
N HIS A 94 -1.70 -0.55 -12.89
CA HIS A 94 -2.57 -1.00 -14.00
C HIS A 94 -3.87 -1.58 -13.42
N GLN A 95 -4.69 -0.74 -12.81
CA GLN A 95 -6.13 -0.92 -12.87
C GLN A 95 -6.58 -0.12 -14.10
N ASP A 96 -7.12 -0.82 -15.09
CA ASP A 96 -7.81 -0.25 -16.24
C ASP A 96 -8.85 0.79 -15.78
N ASP A 97 -8.48 2.08 -15.80
CA ASP A 97 -9.43 3.19 -15.87
C ASP A 97 -9.50 3.69 -17.32
N SER A 98 -9.83 2.78 -18.23
CA SER A 98 -10.34 3.12 -19.56
C SER A 98 -11.87 3.12 -19.55
N HIS A 99 -12.48 4.16 -18.96
CA HIS A 99 -13.74 4.77 -19.41
C HIS A 99 -14.30 5.69 -18.32
N TYR A 100 -14.41 6.99 -18.60
CA TYR A 100 -15.70 7.66 -18.71
C TYR A 100 -15.56 8.86 -19.65
N ASP A 101 -16.19 8.69 -20.82
CA ASP A 101 -16.80 9.67 -21.73
C ASP A 101 -16.58 11.16 -21.40
N ASP A 102 -15.74 11.84 -22.18
CA ASP A 102 -15.80 13.30 -22.30
C ASP A 102 -16.54 13.64 -23.60
N HIS A 103 -17.86 13.77 -23.47
CA HIS A 103 -18.73 14.41 -24.44
C HIS A 103 -18.70 15.93 -24.20
N PHE A 104 -18.57 16.70 -25.30
CA PHE A 104 -18.74 18.17 -25.51
C PHE A 104 -17.50 19.10 -25.44
N HIS A 105 -16.96 19.47 -26.60
CA HIS A 105 -17.49 20.53 -27.48
C HIS A 105 -16.98 20.42 -28.91
#